data_AF-A0A958HWE4-F1
#
_entry.id   AF-A0A958HWE4-F1
#
_cell.length_a   1.000
_cell.length_b   1.000
_cell.length_c   1.000
_cell.angle_alpha   90.00
_cell.angle_beta   90.00
_cell.angle_gamma   90.00
#
_symmetry.space_group_name_H-M   'P 1'
#
loop_
_entity.id
_entity.type
_entity.pdbx_description
1 polymer ?
#
loop_
_entity_poly.entity_id
_entity_poly.type
_entity_poly.pdbx_seq_one_letter_code
_entity_poly.pdbx_strand_id
1 'polypeptide(L)'
;MMGKYRCYLFGIIFATALAVIFPAAAQTTIAISDFSNRSDKFYLDTWETKIPEFLKSELSRSPQLVLVERNHIKAVLDEQALSLSGLIDTSTVQEFGKLAGAEYVITGTIHEDGSR
;
A
#
# COMPACT_ATOMS: atom_id res chain seq x y z
N MET A 1 -57.30 14.02 5.54
CA MET A 1 -56.52 13.38 4.46
C MET A 1 -54.98 13.49 4.62
N MET A 2 -54.44 13.87 5.80
CA MET A 2 -52.99 14.10 6.01
C MET A 2 -52.14 12.84 6.34
N GLY A 3 -52.77 11.73 6.74
CA GLY A 3 -52.06 10.56 7.30
C GLY A 3 -51.36 9.67 6.27
N LYS A 4 -51.81 9.69 5.00
CA LYS A 4 -51.28 8.80 3.95
C LYS A 4 -49.88 9.23 3.47
N TYR A 5 -49.63 10.53 3.37
CA TYR A 5 -48.34 11.08 2.93
C TYR A 5 -47.23 10.88 3.96
N ARG A 6 -47.59 10.83 5.25
CA ARG A 6 -46.65 10.63 6.36
C ARG A 6 -46.15 9.18 6.44
N CYS A 7 -46.97 8.20 6.03
CA CYS A 7 -46.56 6.80 5.83
C CYS A 7 -45.68 6.62 4.58
N TYR A 8 -46.00 7.29 3.46
CA TYR A 8 -45.19 7.21 2.24
C TYR A 8 -43.81 7.86 2.41
N LEU A 9 -43.73 8.99 3.12
CA LEU A 9 -42.45 9.64 3.41
C LEU A 9 -41.54 8.77 4.30
N PHE A 10 -42.11 8.10 5.30
CA PHE A 10 -41.35 7.21 6.19
C PHE A 10 -40.91 5.92 5.48
N GLY A 11 -41.73 5.39 4.58
CA GLY A 11 -41.40 4.23 3.75
C GLY A 11 -40.29 4.50 2.72
N ILE A 12 -40.24 5.71 2.15
CA ILE A 12 -39.20 6.11 1.18
C ILE A 12 -37.85 6.34 1.88
N ILE A 13 -37.83 6.91 3.08
CA ILE A 13 -36.61 7.11 3.88
C ILE A 13 -36.05 5.76 4.38
N PHE A 14 -36.92 4.77 4.65
CA PHE A 14 -36.50 3.43 5.04
C PHE A 14 -35.94 2.61 3.86
N ALA A 15 -36.47 2.82 2.65
CA ALA A 15 -36.00 2.15 1.44
C ALA A 15 -34.64 2.66 0.94
N THR A 16 -34.30 3.93 1.17
CA THR A 16 -32.98 4.48 0.80
C THR A 16 -31.87 4.12 1.77
N ALA A 17 -32.19 3.89 3.05
CA ALA A 17 -31.21 3.49 4.06
C ALA A 17 -30.63 2.08 3.82
N LEU A 18 -31.36 1.20 3.14
CA LEU A 18 -30.94 -0.20 2.91
C LEU A 18 -29.90 -0.35 1.79
N ALA A 19 -29.75 0.64 0.90
CA ALA A 19 -28.86 0.54 -0.26
C ALA A 19 -27.37 0.86 0.02
N VAL A 20 -27.02 1.28 1.25
CA VAL A 20 -25.68 1.82 1.56
C VAL A 20 -24.72 0.76 2.13
N ILE A 21 -25.18 -0.47 2.38
CA ILE A 21 -24.35 -1.53 2.99
C ILE A 21 -23.68 -2.37 1.88
N PHE A 22 -22.90 -1.75 1.00
CA PHE A 22 -21.91 -2.49 0.23
C PHE A 22 -20.61 -2.49 1.05
N PRO A 23 -20.17 -3.63 1.61
CA PRO A 23 -18.85 -3.71 2.21
C PRO A 23 -17.84 -3.46 1.09
N ALA A 24 -17.03 -2.42 1.23
CA ALA A 24 -15.86 -2.26 0.40
C ALA A 24 -15.01 -3.53 0.55
N ALA A 25 -14.73 -4.22 -0.56
CA ALA A 25 -13.89 -5.40 -0.53
C ALA A 25 -12.58 -5.05 0.18
N ALA A 26 -12.21 -5.84 1.20
CA ALA A 26 -10.99 -5.60 1.96
C ALA A 26 -9.79 -5.65 0.99
N GLN A 27 -9.03 -4.55 0.92
CA GLN A 27 -7.85 -4.45 0.07
C GLN A 27 -6.64 -4.95 0.85
N THR A 28 -5.87 -5.85 0.25
CA THR A 28 -4.64 -6.35 0.84
C THR A 28 -3.52 -5.35 0.57
N THR A 29 -2.86 -4.89 1.63
CA THR A 29 -1.73 -3.96 1.47
C THR A 29 -0.44 -4.76 1.34
N ILE A 30 0.35 -4.47 0.32
CA ILE A 30 1.58 -5.19 0.01
C ILE A 30 2.76 -4.24 -0.19
N ALA A 31 3.92 -4.60 0.34
CA ALA A 31 5.18 -3.90 0.09
C ALA A 31 6.04 -4.74 -0.85
N ILE A 32 6.66 -4.09 -1.84
CA ILE A 32 7.69 -4.71 -2.67
C ILE A 32 9.03 -4.14 -2.22
N SER A 33 9.93 -5.04 -1.84
CA SER A 33 11.29 -4.72 -1.40
C SER A 33 12.27 -4.84 -2.56
N ASP A 34 13.49 -4.38 -2.34
CA ASP A 34 14.58 -4.56 -3.30
C ASP A 34 14.90 -6.05 -3.49
N PHE A 35 15.35 -6.37 -4.70
CA PHE A 35 15.87 -7.69 -5.04
C PHE A 35 17.38 -7.61 -5.01
N SER A 36 18.06 -8.70 -4.64
CA SER A 36 19.53 -8.75 -4.65
C SER A 36 20.04 -9.79 -5.61
N ASN A 37 20.98 -9.41 -6.45
CA ASN A 37 21.74 -10.30 -7.29
C ASN A 37 22.70 -11.10 -6.42
N ARG A 38 22.53 -12.42 -6.43
CA ARG A 38 23.40 -13.38 -5.73
C ARG A 38 24.23 -14.21 -6.71
N SER A 39 24.34 -13.75 -7.95
CA SER A 39 25.26 -14.28 -8.95
C SER A 39 26.52 -13.41 -9.04
N ASP A 40 27.56 -13.95 -9.67
CA ASP A 40 28.78 -13.20 -10.00
C ASP A 40 28.64 -12.41 -11.33
N LYS A 41 27.41 -12.26 -11.83
CA LYS A 41 27.13 -11.65 -13.14
C LYS A 41 26.65 -10.21 -12.99
N PHE A 42 27.54 -9.26 -13.25
CA PHE A 42 27.23 -7.83 -13.17
C PHE A 42 26.07 -7.38 -14.10
N TYR A 43 25.87 -8.06 -15.23
CA TYR A 43 24.74 -7.73 -16.12
C TYR A 43 23.36 -8.05 -15.48
N LEU A 44 23.34 -8.86 -14.42
CA LEU A 44 22.12 -9.15 -13.65
C LEU A 44 21.82 -8.07 -12.58
N ASP A 45 22.77 -7.20 -12.23
CA ASP A 45 22.56 -6.14 -11.21
C ASP A 45 21.44 -5.17 -11.61
N THR A 46 21.27 -4.92 -12.91
CA THR A 46 20.17 -4.07 -13.40
C THR A 46 18.80 -4.64 -13.03
N TRP A 47 18.68 -5.96 -12.86
CA TRP A 47 17.42 -6.61 -12.52
C TRP A 47 17.03 -6.45 -11.05
N GLU A 48 17.96 -6.09 -10.17
CA GLU A 48 17.68 -5.77 -8.77
C GLU A 48 16.63 -4.67 -8.62
N THR A 49 16.62 -3.71 -9.55
CA THR A 49 15.66 -2.60 -9.58
C THR A 49 14.51 -2.85 -10.57
N LYS A 50 14.80 -3.48 -11.73
CA LYS A 50 13.78 -3.73 -12.77
C LYS A 50 12.68 -4.69 -12.34
N ILE A 51 13.02 -5.75 -11.57
CA ILE A 51 12.02 -6.70 -11.08
C ILE A 51 11.03 -6.01 -10.13
N PRO A 52 11.47 -5.27 -9.10
CA PRO A 52 10.57 -4.46 -8.27
C PRO A 52 9.70 -3.50 -9.08
N GLU A 53 10.27 -2.74 -10.02
CA GLU A 53 9.52 -1.79 -10.87
C GLU A 53 8.43 -2.49 -11.68
N PHE A 54 8.77 -3.63 -12.29
CA PHE A 54 7.83 -4.44 -13.03
C PHE A 54 6.69 -4.94 -12.13
N LEU A 55 7.02 -5.53 -10.97
CA LEU A 55 6.01 -6.01 -10.02
C LEU A 55 5.09 -4.89 -9.51
N LYS A 56 5.63 -3.69 -9.25
CA LYS A 56 4.82 -2.52 -8.88
C LYS A 56 3.84 -2.15 -10.00
N SER A 57 4.33 -2.08 -11.23
CA SER A 57 3.50 -1.77 -12.41
C SER A 57 2.38 -2.81 -12.62
N GLU A 58 2.69 -4.09 -12.46
CA GLU A 58 1.69 -5.16 -12.62
C GLU A 58 0.66 -5.18 -11.48
N LEU A 59 1.13 -5.12 -10.23
CA LEU A 59 0.27 -5.27 -9.05
C LEU A 59 -0.55 -4.01 -8.75
N SER A 60 -0.09 -2.82 -9.15
CA SER A 60 -0.84 -1.56 -9.02
C SER A 60 -2.14 -1.54 -9.82
N ARG A 61 -2.27 -2.41 -10.83
CA ARG A 61 -3.50 -2.53 -11.64
C ARG A 61 -4.58 -3.37 -10.96
N SER A 62 -4.25 -4.06 -9.86
CA SER A 62 -5.23 -4.84 -9.12
C SER A 62 -6.04 -3.94 -8.17
N PRO A 63 -7.38 -3.88 -8.29
CA PRO A 63 -8.22 -3.07 -7.40
C PRO A 63 -8.29 -3.64 -5.96
N GLN A 64 -7.76 -4.83 -5.75
CA GLN A 64 -7.75 -5.53 -4.46
C GLN A 64 -6.43 -5.32 -3.70
N LEU A 65 -5.43 -4.68 -4.31
CA LEU A 65 -4.10 -4.52 -3.74
C LEU A 65 -3.77 -3.04 -3.53
N VAL A 66 -3.20 -2.73 -2.38
CA VAL A 66 -2.61 -1.41 -2.09
C VAL A 66 -1.10 -1.57 -1.99
N LEU A 67 -0.35 -0.91 -2.85
CA LEU A 67 1.11 -0.93 -2.81
C LEU A 67 1.64 0.19 -1.90
N VAL A 68 2.57 -0.16 -1.01
CA VAL A 68 3.28 0.82 -0.17
C VAL A 68 4.76 0.86 -0.51
N GLU A 69 5.28 2.07 -0.75
CA GLU A 69 6.69 2.30 -1.08
C GLU A 69 7.49 2.78 0.14
N ARG A 70 8.42 1.95 0.62
CA ARG A 70 9.28 2.29 1.78
C ARG A 70 10.35 3.34 1.46
N ASN A 71 10.77 3.44 0.20
CA ASN A 71 11.89 4.31 -0.19
C ASN A 71 11.51 5.80 -0.21
N HIS A 72 10.25 6.13 -0.51
CA HIS A 72 9.78 7.52 -0.48
C HIS A 72 9.53 8.04 0.94
N ILE A 73 9.14 7.17 1.87
CA ILE A 73 8.87 7.58 3.25
C ILE A 73 10.16 8.06 3.92
N LYS A 74 11.30 7.38 3.74
CA LYS A 74 12.58 7.85 4.28
C LYS A 74 12.99 9.21 3.73
N ALA A 75 12.92 9.42 2.42
CA ALA A 75 13.31 10.69 1.80
C ALA A 75 12.43 11.85 2.28
N VAL A 76 11.10 11.66 2.31
CA VAL A 76 10.16 12.67 2.82
C VAL A 76 10.35 12.90 4.33
N LEU A 77 10.63 11.85 5.10
CA LEU A 77 10.92 11.96 6.53
C LEU A 77 12.25 12.66 6.79
N ASP A 78 13.29 12.44 5.99
CA ASP A 78 14.56 13.13 6.13
C ASP A 78 14.40 14.63 5.80
N GLU A 79 13.63 14.97 4.77
CA GLU A 79 13.28 16.36 4.44
C GLU A 79 12.40 17.04 5.51
N GLN A 80 11.42 16.31 6.07
CA GLN A 80 10.58 16.82 7.14
C GLN A 80 11.31 16.87 8.49
N ALA A 81 12.18 15.92 8.81
CA ALA A 81 13.01 15.92 10.02
C ALA A 81 14.05 17.04 9.99
N LEU A 82 14.63 17.34 8.83
CA LEU A 82 15.47 18.53 8.63
C LEU A 82 14.65 19.82 8.87
N SER A 83 13.42 19.87 8.37
CA SER A 83 12.50 21.02 8.55
C SER A 83 11.95 21.16 9.97
N LEU A 84 11.85 20.06 10.72
CA LEU A 84 11.27 19.97 12.07
C LEU A 84 12.32 19.71 13.17
N SER A 85 13.61 19.86 12.85
CA SER A 85 14.78 19.57 13.70
C SER A 85 14.85 20.32 15.04
N GLY A 86 13.85 21.13 15.38
CA GLY A 86 13.64 21.68 16.71
C GLY A 86 12.62 20.96 17.60
N LEU A 87 11.80 20.02 17.11
CA LEU A 87 10.58 19.61 17.83
C LEU A 87 10.17 18.11 17.79
N ILE A 88 10.97 17.18 17.26
CA ILE A 88 10.53 15.77 17.22
C ILE A 88 11.24 14.95 18.30
N ASP A 89 10.48 14.66 19.35
CA ASP A 89 10.83 13.71 20.40
C ASP A 89 10.84 12.27 19.84
N THR A 90 11.78 11.47 20.32
CA THR A 90 12.05 10.09 19.87
C THR A 90 10.86 9.12 19.97
N SER A 91 9.78 9.53 20.63
CA SER A 91 8.50 8.80 20.75
C SER A 91 7.68 8.82 19.46
N THR A 92 7.82 9.85 18.61
CA THR A 92 7.11 9.92 17.32
C THR A 92 7.64 8.89 16.33
N VAL A 93 8.91 8.49 16.42
CA VAL A 93 9.51 7.53 15.47
C VAL A 93 8.91 6.11 15.62
N GLN A 94 8.46 5.73 16.82
CA GLN A 94 7.91 4.40 17.09
C GLN A 94 6.45 4.23 16.67
N GLU A 95 5.66 5.32 16.66
CA GLU A 95 4.28 5.31 16.16
C GLU A 95 4.24 5.25 14.62
N PHE A 96 5.29 5.75 13.96
CA PHE A 96 5.44 5.72 12.50
C PHE A 96 6.08 4.43 11.98
N GLY A 97 6.75 3.64 12.83
CA GLY A 97 7.22 2.29 12.48
C GLY A 97 6.08 1.29 12.23
N LYS A 98 4.88 1.56 12.75
CA LYS A 98 3.65 0.83 12.42
C LYS A 98 3.03 1.23 11.07
N LEU A 99 3.53 2.31 10.45
CA LEU A 99 3.13 2.75 9.10
C LEU A 99 3.91 2.05 7.98
N ALA A 100 4.57 0.92 8.25
CA ALA A 100 5.00 0.04 7.17
C ALA A 100 3.81 -0.48 6.35
N GLY A 101 2.56 -0.39 6.87
CA GLY A 101 1.27 -0.41 6.17
C GLY A 101 0.90 -1.71 5.44
N ALA A 102 1.89 -2.49 5.05
CA ALA A 102 1.77 -3.73 4.33
C ALA A 102 1.45 -4.88 5.26
N GLU A 103 0.43 -5.63 4.87
CA GLU A 103 0.09 -6.92 5.41
C GLU A 103 1.10 -7.99 4.95
N TYR A 104 1.61 -7.87 3.71
CA TYR A 104 2.60 -8.78 3.15
C TYR A 104 3.77 -8.06 2.48
N VAL A 105 4.92 -8.71 2.49
CA VAL A 105 6.14 -8.20 1.86
C VAL A 105 6.62 -9.17 0.79
N ILE A 106 6.83 -8.67 -0.42
CA ILE A 106 7.49 -9.38 -1.52
C ILE A 106 8.96 -8.97 -1.52
N THR A 107 9.85 -9.96 -1.57
CA THR A 107 11.31 -9.81 -1.67
C THR A 107 11.87 -11.02 -2.42
N GLY A 108 13.09 -10.92 -2.93
CA GLY A 108 13.70 -12.02 -3.66
C GLY A 108 15.19 -11.84 -3.93
N THR A 109 15.79 -12.93 -4.38
CA THR A 109 17.18 -12.99 -4.83
C THR A 109 17.23 -13.48 -6.28
N ILE A 110 18.17 -12.94 -7.04
CA ILE A 110 18.40 -13.32 -8.43
C ILE A 110 19.58 -14.29 -8.44
N HIS A 111 19.36 -15.47 -9.01
CA HIS A 111 20.36 -16.50 -9.18
C HIS A 111 20.52 -16.82 -10.66
N GLU A 112 21.74 -17.13 -11.08
CA GLU A 112 21.99 -17.75 -12.38
C GLU A 112 21.71 -19.24 -12.24
N ASP A 113 20.72 -19.75 -12.96
CA ASP A 113 20.53 -21.19 -13.11
C ASP A 113 21.46 -21.68 -14.20
N GLY A 114 22.52 -22.38 -13.80
CA GLY A 114 23.51 -22.93 -14.72
C GLY A 114 22.96 -24.15 -15.44
N SER A 115 22.13 -23.95 -16.47
CA SER A 115 21.77 -25.03 -17.40
C SER A 115 23.00 -25.37 -18.24
N ARG A 116 23.67 -26.47 -17.86
CA ARG A 116 24.66 -27.18 -18.67
C ARG A 116 24.00 -27.83 -19.89
#